data_AF-A0AAW9NXF0-F1
#
_entry.id   AF-A0AAW9NXF0-F1
#
_cell.length_a   1.000
_cell.length_b   1.000
_cell.length_c   1.000
_cell.angle_alpha   90.00
_cell.angle_beta   90.00
_cell.angle_gamma   90.00
#
_symmetry.space_group_name_H-M   'P 1'
#
loop_
_entity.id
_entity.type
_entity.pdbx_description
1 polymer ?
#
loop_
_entity_poly.entity_id
_entity_poly.type
_entity_poly.pdbx_seq_one_letter_code
_entity_poly.pdbx_strand_id
1 'polypeptide(L)'
;MVTTSSAQQTPSQEEIYAQRMSKYYEFESPIVPWYYLAAIDQYERNIQAVRKDIPTREGILSIQFPTHFWSGPFNPSAQDTSPATIAYFGGNGLDGNNDGMADQTQDADVLRTLVSYLHQAHATAGTFQAALEEYYENEQTINQIHVIASIYKKYNTVALAERAFPIPIRANYSYKGTWGASRGWGGRRMHEGTDLFASYGTPVHSTSYGVIEVMGWNEYGGWRIGIRDLHNTYHYYAHLSSFHPDLAIGDIVEPGAIIGYVGSSGYGKEGTSGKFPPHLHYGMYKFDGRNEWAFDPFPSLLIWERQAKKGN
;
A
#
# COMPACT_ATOMS: atom_id res chain seq x y z
N MET A 1 12.57 -24.08 44.23
CA MET A 1 11.83 -22.91 43.72
C MET A 1 11.94 -22.97 42.21
N VAL A 2 10.84 -23.29 41.52
CA VAL A 2 10.81 -23.32 40.06
C VAL A 2 10.55 -21.88 39.61
N THR A 3 11.56 -21.24 39.02
CA THR A 3 11.43 -19.95 38.34
C THR A 3 10.61 -20.16 37.08
N THR A 4 9.36 -19.71 37.10
CA THR A 4 8.53 -19.57 35.91
C THR A 4 9.14 -18.49 35.02
N SER A 5 9.77 -18.91 33.92
CA SER A 5 10.10 -18.04 32.80
C SER A 5 8.79 -17.47 32.25
N SER A 6 8.59 -16.17 32.42
CA SER A 6 7.52 -15.42 31.76
C SER A 6 7.86 -15.37 30.27
N ALA A 7 7.28 -16.27 29.47
CA ALA A 7 7.27 -16.12 28.03
C ALA A 7 6.61 -14.78 27.71
N GLN A 8 7.38 -13.82 27.18
CA GLN A 8 6.82 -12.57 26.65
C GLN A 8 5.82 -12.95 25.54
N GLN A 9 4.54 -12.66 25.76
CA GLN A 9 3.51 -12.85 24.76
C GLN A 9 3.83 -11.95 23.57
N THR A 10 3.80 -12.52 22.36
CA THR A 10 3.89 -11.74 21.12
C THR A 10 2.77 -10.69 21.13
N PRO A 11 3.08 -9.41 20.93
CA PRO A 11 2.06 -8.36 20.96
C PRO A 11 1.01 -8.60 19.87
N SER A 12 -0.24 -8.32 20.21
CA SER A 12 -1.37 -8.31 19.29
C SER A 12 -1.20 -7.25 18.20
N GLN A 13 -1.95 -7.39 17.10
CA GLN A 13 -1.92 -6.43 16.00
C GLN A 13 -2.33 -5.02 16.43
N GLU A 14 -3.31 -4.90 17.33
CA GLU A 14 -3.77 -3.63 17.89
C GLU A 14 -2.69 -2.97 18.75
N GLU A 15 -1.98 -3.74 19.57
CA GLU A 15 -0.85 -3.24 20.36
C GLU A 15 0.28 -2.76 19.44
N ILE A 16 0.58 -3.47 18.36
CA ILE A 16 1.57 -3.03 17.37
C ILE A 16 1.15 -1.71 16.72
N TYR A 17 -0.12 -1.56 16.33
CA TYR A 17 -0.62 -0.29 15.77
C TYR A 17 -0.53 0.86 16.78
N ALA A 18 -0.88 0.62 18.05
CA ALA A 18 -0.77 1.63 19.10
C ALA A 18 0.68 2.06 19.32
N GLN A 19 1.62 1.11 19.36
CA GLN A 19 3.04 1.40 19.51
C GLN A 19 3.59 2.21 18.33
N ARG A 20 3.20 1.87 17.09
CA ARG A 20 3.56 2.64 15.89
C ARG A 20 3.01 4.06 15.93
N MET A 21 1.73 4.22 16.21
CA MET A 21 1.09 5.54 16.35
C MET A 21 1.80 6.40 17.40
N SER A 22 2.12 5.82 18.56
CA SER A 22 2.89 6.51 19.60
C SER A 22 4.23 7.02 19.07
N LYS A 23 4.96 6.20 18.30
CA LYS A 23 6.24 6.60 17.71
C LYS A 23 6.09 7.67 16.65
N TYR A 24 5.07 7.62 15.80
CA TYR A 24 4.86 8.67 14.80
C TYR A 24 4.52 10.02 15.45
N TYR A 25 3.70 10.04 16.50
CA TYR A 25 3.40 11.26 17.24
C TYR A 25 4.61 11.79 18.03
N GLU A 26 5.45 10.91 18.58
CA GLU A 26 6.67 11.29 19.28
C GLU A 26 7.64 12.06 18.36
N PHE A 27 7.73 11.68 17.09
CA PHE A 27 8.70 12.22 16.12
C PHE A 27 8.11 13.16 15.07
N GLU A 28 6.80 13.44 15.08
CA GLU A 28 6.20 14.32 14.09
C GLU A 28 6.69 15.77 14.21
N SER A 29 6.51 16.51 13.12
CA SER A 29 6.81 17.93 13.07
C SER A 29 5.90 18.63 12.05
N PRO A 30 5.85 19.97 12.05
CA PRO A 30 5.08 20.71 11.04
C PRO A 30 5.47 20.42 9.59
N ILE A 31 6.75 20.04 9.35
CA ILE A 31 7.26 19.68 8.02
C ILE A 31 6.99 18.20 7.72
N VAL A 32 7.19 17.32 8.71
CA VAL A 32 7.02 15.87 8.58
C VAL A 32 5.92 15.40 9.55
N PRO A 33 4.64 15.56 9.20
CA PRO A 33 3.54 15.17 10.07
C PRO A 33 3.43 13.65 10.21
N TRP A 34 2.79 13.16 11.27
CA TRP A 34 2.73 11.73 11.61
C TRP A 34 2.28 10.83 10.44
N TYR A 35 1.34 11.29 9.62
CA TYR A 35 0.76 10.50 8.53
C TYR A 35 1.76 10.28 7.39
N TYR A 36 2.77 11.14 7.23
CA TYR A 36 3.88 10.90 6.31
C TYR A 36 4.91 9.93 6.88
N LEU A 37 5.21 10.01 8.19
CA LEU A 37 6.05 9.01 8.86
C LEU A 37 5.45 7.62 8.76
N ALA A 38 4.15 7.50 9.03
CA ALA A 38 3.40 6.26 8.88
C ALA A 38 3.38 5.77 7.42
N ALA A 39 3.21 6.68 6.45
CA ALA A 39 3.18 6.31 5.04
C ALA A 39 4.53 5.79 4.52
N ILE A 40 5.63 6.45 4.90
CA ILE A 40 6.98 6.00 4.62
C ILE A 40 7.21 4.62 5.23
N ASP A 41 6.87 4.44 6.52
CA ASP A 41 6.99 3.14 7.18
C ASP A 41 6.18 2.03 6.51
N GLN A 42 4.94 2.33 6.12
CA GLN A 42 4.08 1.37 5.43
C GLN A 42 4.61 1.04 4.03
N TYR A 43 5.15 2.03 3.31
CA TYR A 43 5.79 1.81 2.02
C TYR A 43 7.00 0.87 2.17
N GLU A 44 7.93 1.16 3.08
CA GLU A 44 9.11 0.31 3.34
C GLU A 44 8.70 -1.13 3.69
N ARG A 45 7.65 -1.28 4.51
CA ARG A 45 7.08 -2.58 4.86
C ARG A 45 6.52 -3.33 3.65
N ASN A 46 5.84 -2.63 2.75
CA ASN A 46 5.30 -3.21 1.52
C ASN A 46 6.42 -3.74 0.62
N ILE A 47 7.51 -2.97 0.49
CA ILE A 47 8.68 -3.35 -0.32
C ILE A 47 9.38 -4.56 0.29
N GLN A 48 9.68 -4.55 1.60
CA GLN A 48 10.31 -5.67 2.29
C GLN A 48 9.50 -6.97 2.21
N ALA A 49 8.16 -6.87 2.16
CA ALA A 49 7.30 -8.05 2.04
C ALA A 49 7.39 -8.76 0.68
N VAL A 50 7.96 -8.11 -0.36
CA VAL A 50 8.02 -8.66 -1.72
C VAL A 50 9.42 -8.73 -2.30
N ARG A 51 10.37 -7.93 -1.81
CA ARG A 51 11.77 -7.89 -2.24
C ARG A 51 12.67 -8.69 -1.32
N LYS A 52 13.15 -9.84 -1.80
CA LYS A 52 14.02 -10.76 -1.03
C LYS A 52 15.47 -10.28 -0.89
N ASP A 53 15.90 -9.35 -1.74
CA ASP A 53 17.23 -8.73 -1.69
C ASP A 53 17.33 -7.62 -0.62
N ILE A 54 16.22 -7.26 0.01
CA ILE A 54 16.16 -6.27 1.07
C ILE A 54 15.92 -7.03 2.40
N PRO A 55 16.78 -6.85 3.42
CA PRO A 55 16.57 -7.51 4.70
C PRO A 55 15.27 -7.01 5.34
N THR A 56 14.55 -7.92 6.00
CA THR A 56 13.44 -7.55 6.87
C THR A 56 14.00 -6.99 8.15
N ARG A 57 13.59 -5.78 8.52
CA ARG A 57 13.98 -5.17 9.79
C ARG A 57 13.26 -5.84 10.96
N GLU A 58 13.99 -6.17 12.02
CA GLU A 58 13.42 -6.54 13.30
C GLU A 58 12.96 -5.28 14.05
N GLY A 59 11.73 -5.25 14.58
CA GLY A 59 11.17 -4.06 15.24
C GLY A 59 9.70 -3.85 14.88
N ILE A 60 9.09 -2.77 15.38
CA ILE A 60 7.71 -2.42 14.99
C ILE A 60 7.69 -1.62 13.70
N LEU A 61 8.77 -0.89 13.37
CA LEU A 61 8.94 -0.16 12.11
C LEU A 61 9.71 -0.99 11.07
N SER A 62 9.55 -0.61 9.81
CA SER A 62 10.24 -1.15 8.65
C SER A 62 11.19 -0.13 8.00
N ILE A 63 11.19 1.13 8.42
CA ILE A 63 12.16 2.11 7.91
C ILE A 63 13.58 1.62 8.20
N GLN A 64 14.44 1.63 7.19
CA GLN A 64 15.84 1.26 7.31
C GLN A 64 16.68 2.03 6.30
N PHE A 65 17.95 2.20 6.63
CA PHE A 65 18.89 2.97 5.82
C PHE A 65 20.00 2.07 5.29
N PRO A 66 20.50 2.31 4.07
CA PRO A 66 21.76 1.71 3.64
C PRO A 66 22.91 2.10 4.58
N THR A 67 23.86 1.20 4.80
CA THR A 67 25.02 1.46 5.68
C THR A 67 25.78 2.74 5.31
N HIS A 68 26.00 2.99 4.02
CA HIS A 68 26.71 4.18 3.56
C HIS A 68 25.95 5.49 3.87
N PHE A 69 24.62 5.44 3.98
CA PHE A 69 23.81 6.57 4.42
C PHE A 69 23.90 6.74 5.94
N TRP A 70 23.79 5.65 6.70
CA TRP A 70 23.77 5.68 8.17
C TRP A 70 25.12 6.04 8.76
N SER A 71 26.15 5.21 8.53
CA SER A 71 27.46 5.35 9.17
C SER A 71 28.45 6.18 8.34
N GLY A 72 28.13 6.44 7.07
CA GLY A 72 28.95 7.20 6.13
C GLY A 72 29.69 6.31 5.12
N PRO A 73 29.96 6.81 3.89
CA PRO A 73 30.46 6.00 2.77
C PRO A 73 31.86 5.39 2.99
N PHE A 74 32.68 5.98 3.86
CA PHE A 74 34.06 5.55 4.13
C PHE A 74 34.29 5.10 5.57
N ASN A 75 33.22 4.89 6.34
CA ASN A 75 33.34 4.40 7.71
C ASN A 75 33.79 2.93 7.68
N PRO A 76 34.93 2.57 8.31
CA PRO A 76 35.40 1.18 8.35
C PRO A 76 34.50 0.29 9.22
N SER A 77 33.66 0.86 10.08
CA SER A 77 32.70 0.15 10.92
C SER A 77 31.28 0.33 10.38
N ALA A 78 30.75 -0.71 9.74
CA ALA A 78 29.39 -0.71 9.20
C ALA A 78 28.30 -0.69 10.29
N GLN A 79 28.64 -1.09 11.52
CA GLN A 79 27.76 -1.10 12.69
C GLN A 79 28.21 -0.05 13.71
N ASP A 80 28.85 1.04 13.25
CA ASP A 80 29.18 2.16 14.12
C ASP A 80 27.90 2.74 14.74
N THR A 81 27.92 2.87 16.07
CA THR A 81 26.84 3.47 16.85
C THR A 81 27.25 4.77 17.53
N SER A 82 28.51 5.22 17.39
CA SER A 82 28.95 6.46 18.02
C SER A 82 28.56 7.66 17.14
N PRO A 83 27.71 8.60 17.62
CA PRO A 83 27.29 9.74 16.81
C PRO A 83 28.46 10.60 16.32
N ALA A 84 29.53 10.70 17.11
CA ALA A 84 30.71 11.49 16.76
C ALA A 84 31.48 10.91 15.58
N THR A 85 31.66 9.58 15.55
CA THR A 85 32.38 8.88 14.48
C THR A 85 31.53 8.77 13.22
N ILE A 86 30.22 8.50 13.36
CA ILE A 86 29.26 8.56 12.25
C ILE A 86 29.32 9.93 11.56
N ALA A 87 29.21 11.03 12.32
CA ALA A 87 29.29 12.38 11.77
C ALA A 87 30.66 12.69 11.12
N TYR A 88 31.76 12.21 11.72
CA TYR A 88 33.10 12.37 11.14
C TYR A 88 33.22 11.74 9.74
N PHE A 89 32.58 10.59 9.51
CA PHE A 89 32.54 9.93 8.21
C PHE A 89 31.41 10.42 7.30
N GLY A 90 30.69 11.47 7.69
CA GLY A 90 29.59 12.04 6.91
C GLY A 90 28.34 11.16 6.86
N GLY A 91 28.16 10.27 7.84
CA GLY A 91 26.92 9.51 8.02
C GLY A 91 25.82 10.35 8.66
N ASN A 92 24.58 9.91 8.50
CA ASN A 92 23.38 10.61 8.96
C ASN A 92 22.79 10.05 10.25
N GLY A 93 23.29 8.91 10.76
CA GLY A 93 22.74 8.26 11.95
C GLY A 93 22.73 9.17 13.18
N LEU A 94 21.58 9.27 13.84
CA LEU A 94 21.37 10.08 15.05
C LEU A 94 20.79 9.25 16.19
N ASP A 95 21.22 9.58 17.41
CA ASP A 95 20.64 9.09 18.67
C ASP A 95 19.28 9.75 18.89
N GLY A 96 18.21 8.94 18.83
CA GLY A 96 16.83 9.38 18.95
C GLY A 96 16.23 9.15 20.34
N ASN A 97 16.78 8.22 21.12
CA ASN A 97 16.30 7.89 22.47
C ASN A 97 17.13 8.57 23.59
N ASN A 98 18.24 9.23 23.23
CA ASN A 98 19.23 9.87 24.10
C ASN A 98 20.00 8.89 25.01
N ASP A 99 20.29 7.67 24.53
CA ASP A 99 21.11 6.68 25.24
C ASP A 99 22.63 6.80 24.97
N GLY A 100 23.02 7.73 24.09
CA GLY A 100 24.39 7.98 23.67
C GLY A 100 24.82 7.18 22.44
N MET A 101 23.94 6.36 21.85
CA MET A 101 24.19 5.56 20.67
C MET A 101 23.22 5.92 19.54
N ALA A 102 23.72 5.95 18.31
CA ALA A 102 22.92 6.00 17.09
C ALA A 102 22.87 4.59 16.48
N ASP A 103 21.98 3.76 17.01
CA ASP A 103 21.81 2.35 16.65
C ASP A 103 20.66 2.17 15.66
N GLN A 104 21.01 1.78 14.42
CA GLN A 104 20.05 1.53 13.34
C GLN A 104 19.04 0.41 13.64
N THR A 105 19.26 -0.41 14.68
CA THR A 105 18.31 -1.42 15.14
C THR A 105 17.23 -0.84 16.05
N GLN A 106 17.38 0.40 16.54
CA GLN A 106 16.41 1.07 17.39
C GLN A 106 15.45 1.97 16.59
N ASP A 107 14.15 1.82 16.82
CA ASP A 107 13.11 2.55 16.06
C ASP A 107 13.15 4.07 16.30
N ALA A 108 13.57 4.51 17.50
CA ALA A 108 13.71 5.92 17.85
C ALA A 108 14.81 6.60 17.03
N ASP A 109 15.97 5.95 16.91
CA ASP A 109 17.14 6.47 16.18
C ASP A 109 16.85 6.54 14.67
N VAL A 110 16.17 5.52 14.15
CA VAL A 110 15.72 5.49 12.75
C VAL A 110 14.77 6.65 12.44
N LEU A 111 13.75 6.89 13.28
CA LEU A 111 12.83 8.00 13.08
C LEU A 111 13.51 9.35 13.26
N ARG A 112 14.37 9.50 14.27
CA ARG A 112 15.15 10.72 14.49
C ARG A 112 15.98 11.08 13.26
N THR A 113 16.67 10.08 12.72
CA THR A 113 17.50 10.20 11.52
C THR A 113 16.66 10.60 10.31
N LEU A 114 15.54 9.89 10.05
CA LEU A 114 14.64 10.21 8.94
C LEU A 114 14.12 11.64 9.01
N VAL A 115 13.57 12.03 10.16
CA VAL A 115 13.00 13.36 10.35
C VAL A 115 14.06 14.42 10.17
N SER A 116 15.23 14.27 10.79
CA SER A 116 16.34 15.23 10.64
C SER A 116 16.79 15.38 9.19
N TYR A 117 16.92 14.26 8.46
CA TYR A 117 17.28 14.29 7.04
C TYR A 117 16.22 15.03 6.21
N LEU A 118 14.93 14.69 6.36
CA LEU A 118 13.86 15.35 5.63
C LEU A 118 13.73 16.85 5.95
N HIS A 119 14.03 17.27 7.18
CA HIS A 119 14.10 18.69 7.55
C HIS A 119 15.23 19.41 6.81
N GLN A 120 16.41 18.82 6.76
CA GLN A 120 17.56 19.40 6.06
C GLN A 120 17.34 19.46 4.55
N ALA A 121 16.82 18.37 3.96
CA ALA A 121 16.47 18.30 2.56
C ALA A 121 15.36 19.32 2.23
N HIS A 122 14.31 19.44 3.06
CA HIS A 122 13.27 20.46 2.89
C HIS A 122 13.84 21.88 2.94
N ALA A 123 14.75 22.17 3.88
CA ALA A 123 15.38 23.49 3.99
C ALA A 123 16.20 23.86 2.74
N THR A 124 16.76 22.86 2.06
CA THR A 124 17.58 23.05 0.86
C THR A 124 16.73 23.10 -0.42
N ALA A 125 15.82 22.15 -0.57
CA ALA A 125 15.00 21.96 -1.77
C ALA A 125 13.74 22.84 -1.80
N GLY A 126 13.32 23.39 -0.66
CA GLY A 126 12.22 24.35 -0.53
C GLY A 126 10.82 23.75 -0.45
N THR A 127 10.65 22.44 -0.64
CA THR A 127 9.37 21.73 -0.48
C THR A 127 9.54 20.34 0.11
N PHE A 128 8.49 19.81 0.75
CA PHE A 128 8.52 18.46 1.32
C PHE A 128 8.54 17.37 0.24
N GLN A 129 7.89 17.63 -0.90
CA GLN A 129 7.95 16.72 -2.04
C GLN A 129 9.38 16.56 -2.55
N ALA A 130 10.11 17.67 -2.74
CA ALA A 130 11.49 17.61 -3.21
C ALA A 130 12.43 16.91 -2.21
N ALA A 131 12.14 16.99 -0.91
CA ALA A 131 12.87 16.23 0.10
C ALA A 131 12.67 14.71 -0.02
N LEU A 132 11.46 14.25 -0.37
CA LEU A 132 11.20 12.85 -0.68
C LEU A 132 11.86 12.43 -2.00
N GLU A 133 11.85 13.31 -3.01
CA GLU A 133 12.52 13.09 -4.30
C GLU A 133 14.03 12.91 -4.14
N GLU A 134 14.66 13.72 -3.28
CA GLU A 134 16.08 13.61 -2.96
C GLU A 134 16.43 12.26 -2.31
N TYR A 135 15.58 11.74 -1.42
CA TYR A 135 15.83 10.47 -0.75
C TYR A 135 15.52 9.24 -1.61
N TYR A 136 14.35 9.21 -2.23
CA TYR A 136 13.82 8.01 -2.90
C TYR A 136 14.18 7.92 -4.38
N GLU A 137 14.49 9.03 -5.03
CA GLU A 137 14.89 9.12 -6.45
C GLU A 137 13.93 8.39 -7.42
N ASN A 138 12.67 8.18 -7.03
CA ASN A 138 11.68 7.43 -7.79
C ASN A 138 10.28 8.03 -7.65
N GLU A 139 9.76 8.58 -8.74
CA GLU A 139 8.44 9.23 -8.79
C GLU A 139 7.30 8.28 -8.38
N GLN A 140 7.35 7.01 -8.81
CA GLN A 140 6.32 6.04 -8.48
C GLN A 140 6.30 5.73 -6.97
N THR A 141 7.47 5.61 -6.34
CA THR A 141 7.60 5.48 -4.88
C THR A 141 6.96 6.65 -4.15
N ILE A 142 7.25 7.87 -4.60
CA ILE A 142 6.76 9.09 -3.96
C ILE A 142 5.24 9.18 -4.09
N ASN A 143 4.71 8.87 -5.28
CA ASN A 143 3.26 8.76 -5.50
C ASN A 143 2.62 7.74 -4.55
N GLN A 144 3.24 6.58 -4.32
CA GLN A 144 2.72 5.59 -3.35
C GLN A 144 2.73 6.13 -1.92
N ILE A 145 3.78 6.84 -1.50
CA ILE A 145 3.84 7.49 -0.18
C ILE A 145 2.71 8.52 -0.05
N HIS A 146 2.44 9.34 -1.08
CA HIS A 146 1.34 10.29 -1.07
C HIS A 146 -0.04 9.60 -0.98
N VAL A 147 -0.25 8.51 -1.71
CA VAL A 147 -1.48 7.70 -1.63
C VAL A 147 -1.69 7.22 -0.20
N ILE A 148 -0.70 6.56 0.40
CA ILE A 148 -0.81 6.02 1.76
C ILE A 148 -1.02 7.16 2.78
N ALA A 149 -0.27 8.25 2.67
CA ALA A 149 -0.36 9.42 3.54
C ALA A 149 -1.76 10.04 3.51
N SER A 150 -2.36 10.15 2.31
CA SER A 150 -3.71 10.72 2.16
C SER A 150 -4.78 9.87 2.85
N ILE A 151 -4.65 8.54 2.79
CA ILE A 151 -5.55 7.59 3.45
C ILE A 151 -5.42 7.71 4.97
N TYR A 152 -4.19 7.65 5.51
CA TYR A 152 -3.97 7.78 6.95
C TYR A 152 -4.43 9.14 7.48
N LYS A 153 -4.19 10.22 6.73
CA LYS A 153 -4.70 11.55 7.09
C LYS A 153 -6.23 11.59 7.15
N LYS A 154 -6.92 10.97 6.18
CA LYS A 154 -8.39 10.97 6.12
C LYS A 154 -9.01 10.21 7.29
N TYR A 155 -8.52 9.01 7.58
CA TYR A 155 -9.12 8.15 8.63
C TYR A 155 -8.49 8.37 10.01
N ASN A 156 -7.41 9.14 10.10
CA ASN A 156 -6.69 9.44 11.33
C ASN A 156 -6.26 8.19 12.13
N THR A 157 -5.87 7.13 11.42
CA THR A 157 -5.40 5.87 12.01
C THR A 157 -4.61 5.06 11.00
N VAL A 158 -3.70 4.20 11.48
CA VAL A 158 -3.02 3.17 10.67
C VAL A 158 -3.74 1.82 10.68
N ALA A 159 -4.77 1.65 11.52
CA ALA A 159 -5.49 0.40 11.70
C ALA A 159 -6.57 0.19 10.60
N LEU A 160 -6.14 0.12 9.34
CA LEU A 160 -7.02 0.07 8.16
C LEU A 160 -6.93 -1.28 7.42
N ALA A 161 -7.17 -2.37 8.15
CA ALA A 161 -6.99 -3.74 7.62
C ALA A 161 -8.25 -4.36 7.02
N GLU A 162 -9.40 -3.67 7.10
CA GLU A 162 -10.68 -4.21 6.63
C GLU A 162 -10.69 -4.42 5.12
N ARG A 163 -11.43 -5.44 4.69
CA ARG A 163 -11.61 -5.82 3.30
C ARG A 163 -13.08 -6.15 3.04
N ALA A 164 -13.52 -5.98 1.80
CA ALA A 164 -14.87 -6.30 1.38
C ALA A 164 -14.87 -7.18 0.13
N PHE A 165 -15.91 -8.02 0.00
CA PHE A 165 -16.18 -8.73 -1.23
C PHE A 165 -16.78 -7.74 -2.26
N PRO A 166 -16.33 -7.73 -3.53
CA PRO A 166 -16.67 -6.67 -4.49
C PRO A 166 -18.11 -6.73 -5.03
N ILE A 167 -18.88 -7.77 -4.70
CA ILE A 167 -20.28 -7.93 -5.10
C ILE A 167 -21.14 -8.16 -3.84
N PRO A 168 -22.35 -7.58 -3.72
CA PRO A 168 -23.23 -7.86 -2.59
C PRO A 168 -23.53 -9.36 -2.46
N ILE A 169 -23.34 -9.94 -1.27
CA ILE A 169 -23.56 -11.38 -1.05
C ILE A 169 -25.02 -11.85 -1.21
N ARG A 170 -25.97 -10.89 -1.24
CA ARG A 170 -27.39 -11.15 -1.52
C ARG A 170 -27.73 -11.10 -3.02
N ALA A 171 -26.80 -10.67 -3.87
CA ALA A 171 -26.97 -10.68 -5.32
C ALA A 171 -26.85 -12.12 -5.86
N ASN A 172 -27.40 -12.36 -7.04
CA ASN A 172 -27.13 -13.60 -7.77
C ASN A 172 -25.80 -13.45 -8.53
N TYR A 173 -24.77 -14.16 -8.08
CA TYR A 173 -23.45 -14.15 -8.71
C TYR A 173 -22.79 -15.53 -8.76
N SER A 174 -21.83 -15.69 -9.67
CA SER A 174 -20.98 -16.87 -9.76
C SER A 174 -19.58 -16.50 -10.22
N TYR A 175 -18.58 -17.20 -9.73
CA TYR A 175 -17.19 -17.00 -10.11
C TYR A 175 -16.38 -18.28 -9.87
N LYS A 176 -15.27 -18.43 -10.56
CA LYS A 176 -14.33 -19.55 -10.41
C LYS A 176 -12.91 -19.06 -10.67
N GLY A 177 -11.91 -19.76 -10.15
CA GLY A 177 -10.51 -19.47 -10.46
C GLY A 177 -10.25 -19.66 -11.95
N THR A 178 -9.96 -18.57 -12.65
CA THR A 178 -9.66 -18.57 -14.10
C THR A 178 -8.32 -17.93 -14.41
N TRP A 179 -7.46 -17.77 -13.40
CA TRP A 179 -6.13 -17.22 -13.55
C TRP A 179 -5.34 -17.96 -14.64
N GLY A 180 -4.69 -17.19 -15.53
CA GLY A 180 -3.88 -17.76 -16.60
C GLY A 180 -4.67 -18.35 -17.78
N ALA A 181 -6.00 -18.39 -17.73
CA ALA A 181 -6.81 -18.89 -18.84
C ALA A 181 -6.66 -18.01 -20.10
N SER A 182 -6.69 -18.62 -21.29
CA SER A 182 -6.58 -17.88 -22.55
C SER A 182 -7.73 -16.89 -22.75
N ARG A 183 -7.42 -15.66 -23.17
CA ARG A 183 -8.40 -14.66 -23.61
C ARG A 183 -8.49 -14.64 -25.14
N GLY A 184 -9.71 -14.67 -25.67
CA GLY A 184 -9.94 -14.76 -27.13
C GLY A 184 -9.84 -13.42 -27.89
N TRP A 185 -10.09 -12.29 -27.24
CA TRP A 185 -10.05 -10.96 -27.88
C TRP A 185 -8.72 -10.25 -27.60
N GLY A 186 -8.10 -9.70 -28.67
CA GLY A 186 -6.83 -8.98 -28.60
C GLY A 186 -5.57 -9.84 -28.66
N GLY A 187 -5.65 -11.05 -29.24
CA GLY A 187 -4.50 -11.95 -29.45
C GLY A 187 -4.22 -12.89 -28.27
N ARG A 188 -2.99 -13.43 -28.20
CA ARG A 188 -2.56 -14.35 -27.14
C ARG A 188 -2.34 -13.60 -25.83
N ARG A 189 -3.39 -13.50 -25.01
CA ARG A 189 -3.33 -12.92 -23.67
C ARG A 189 -3.79 -13.94 -22.64
N MET A 190 -3.20 -13.88 -21.46
CA MET A 190 -3.70 -14.61 -20.30
C MET A 190 -4.71 -13.78 -19.51
N HIS A 191 -5.56 -14.46 -18.77
CA HIS A 191 -6.53 -13.82 -17.89
C HIS A 191 -5.86 -13.48 -16.55
N GLU A 192 -5.51 -12.21 -16.40
CA GLU A 192 -4.88 -11.62 -15.19
C GLU A 192 -5.95 -11.14 -14.18
N GLY A 193 -6.91 -12.00 -13.89
CA GLY A 193 -7.97 -11.68 -12.94
C GLY A 193 -8.98 -12.81 -12.74
N THR A 194 -10.08 -12.46 -12.10
CA THR A 194 -11.24 -13.33 -11.90
C THR A 194 -12.48 -12.60 -12.38
N ASP A 195 -13.29 -13.28 -13.18
CA ASP A 195 -14.57 -12.76 -13.69
C ASP A 195 -15.69 -13.19 -12.73
N LEU A 196 -16.38 -12.22 -12.12
CA LEU A 196 -17.56 -12.42 -11.27
C LEU A 196 -18.82 -12.12 -12.08
N PHE A 197 -19.48 -13.17 -12.56
CA PHE A 197 -20.72 -13.05 -13.32
C PHE A 197 -21.86 -12.65 -12.41
N ALA A 198 -22.54 -11.57 -12.75
CA ALA A 198 -23.68 -11.02 -12.03
C ALA A 198 -24.58 -10.24 -13.00
N SER A 199 -25.83 -9.97 -12.60
CA SER A 199 -26.76 -9.21 -13.44
C SER A 199 -26.27 -7.78 -13.70
N TYR A 200 -26.63 -7.23 -14.86
CA TYR A 200 -26.45 -5.81 -15.15
C TYR A 200 -26.97 -4.93 -14.01
N GLY A 201 -26.22 -3.87 -13.68
CA GLY A 201 -26.60 -2.95 -12.62
C GLY A 201 -26.35 -3.45 -11.21
N THR A 202 -25.81 -4.68 -11.03
CA THR A 202 -25.39 -5.13 -9.69
C THR A 202 -24.34 -4.16 -9.14
N PRO A 203 -24.50 -3.62 -7.92
CA PRO A 203 -23.50 -2.74 -7.32
C PRO A 203 -22.14 -3.44 -7.22
N VAL A 204 -21.08 -2.69 -7.50
CA VAL A 204 -19.69 -3.10 -7.32
C VAL A 204 -19.12 -2.33 -6.15
N HIS A 205 -18.54 -3.03 -5.18
CA HIS A 205 -17.93 -2.44 -4.00
C HIS A 205 -16.40 -2.35 -4.15
N SER A 206 -15.80 -1.32 -3.57
CA SER A 206 -14.35 -1.33 -3.31
C SER A 206 -14.01 -2.47 -2.35
N THR A 207 -12.95 -3.23 -2.64
CA THR A 207 -12.48 -4.31 -1.78
C THR A 207 -11.58 -3.85 -0.64
N SER A 208 -11.11 -2.61 -0.69
CA SER A 208 -10.09 -2.05 0.20
C SER A 208 -10.27 -0.55 0.45
N TYR A 209 -9.61 -0.05 1.51
CA TYR A 209 -9.26 1.37 1.60
C TYR A 209 -8.28 1.70 0.48
N GLY A 210 -8.50 2.79 -0.24
CA GLY A 210 -7.60 3.16 -1.33
C GLY A 210 -7.97 4.46 -2.02
N VAL A 211 -7.11 4.89 -2.94
CA VAL A 211 -7.32 6.08 -3.79
C VAL A 211 -7.67 5.62 -5.20
N ILE A 212 -8.67 6.25 -5.83
CA ILE A 212 -8.98 6.05 -7.25
C ILE A 212 -7.86 6.68 -8.09
N GLU A 213 -6.94 5.86 -8.60
CA GLU A 213 -5.86 6.31 -9.51
C GLU A 213 -6.38 6.51 -10.93
N VAL A 214 -7.36 5.71 -11.34
CA VAL A 214 -7.80 5.65 -12.73
C VAL A 214 -9.31 5.45 -12.81
N MET A 215 -9.97 6.19 -13.68
CA MET A 215 -11.40 6.09 -13.97
C MET A 215 -11.63 6.43 -15.43
N GLY A 216 -12.39 5.60 -16.16
CA GLY A 216 -12.73 5.87 -17.57
C GLY A 216 -12.64 4.66 -18.48
N TRP A 217 -12.64 4.92 -19.79
CA TRP A 217 -12.65 3.89 -20.83
C TRP A 217 -11.27 3.35 -21.19
N ASN A 218 -11.16 2.04 -21.45
CA ASN A 218 -10.15 1.48 -22.34
C ASN A 218 -10.77 0.37 -23.22
N GLU A 219 -10.11 0.03 -24.34
CA GLU A 219 -10.71 -0.91 -25.31
C GLU A 219 -10.92 -2.32 -24.76
N TYR A 220 -10.09 -2.76 -23.81
CA TYR A 220 -10.13 -4.12 -23.27
C TYR A 220 -11.16 -4.27 -22.15
N GLY A 221 -11.05 -3.45 -21.12
CA GLY A 221 -11.87 -3.45 -19.91
C GLY A 221 -13.10 -2.56 -19.98
N GLY A 222 -13.31 -1.80 -21.06
CA GLY A 222 -14.44 -0.88 -21.16
C GLY A 222 -14.37 0.21 -20.10
N TRP A 223 -15.49 0.49 -19.44
CA TRP A 223 -15.51 1.35 -18.26
C TRP A 223 -14.84 0.64 -17.09
N ARG A 224 -13.74 1.21 -16.62
CA ARG A 224 -12.93 0.64 -15.54
C ARG A 224 -12.53 1.66 -14.48
N ILE A 225 -12.34 1.16 -13.28
CA ILE A 225 -11.78 1.85 -12.12
C ILE A 225 -10.52 1.12 -11.66
N GLY A 226 -9.49 1.89 -11.33
CA GLY A 226 -8.28 1.44 -10.68
C GLY A 226 -8.13 2.08 -9.31
N ILE A 227 -8.03 1.28 -8.25
CA ILE A 227 -7.85 1.76 -6.88
C ILE A 227 -6.55 1.22 -6.32
N ARG A 228 -5.70 2.09 -5.78
CA ARG A 228 -4.47 1.71 -5.09
C ARG A 228 -4.67 1.72 -3.58
N ASP A 229 -4.36 0.60 -2.94
CA ASP A 229 -4.48 0.45 -1.49
C ASP A 229 -3.18 0.76 -0.74
N LEU A 230 -3.28 0.81 0.60
CA LEU A 230 -2.14 1.06 1.49
C LEU A 230 -1.06 -0.03 1.48
N HIS A 231 -1.34 -1.18 0.87
CA HIS A 231 -0.40 -2.29 0.71
C HIS A 231 0.26 -2.32 -0.68
N ASN A 232 0.15 -1.21 -1.42
CA ASN A 232 0.64 -1.04 -2.77
C ASN A 232 0.02 -2.05 -3.77
N THR A 233 -1.20 -2.50 -3.47
CA THR A 233 -2.00 -3.33 -4.37
C THR A 233 -2.90 -2.44 -5.20
N TYR A 234 -2.80 -2.56 -6.51
CA TYR A 234 -3.75 -1.99 -7.46
C TYR A 234 -4.89 -2.97 -7.70
N HIS A 235 -6.10 -2.49 -7.43
CA HIS A 235 -7.34 -3.21 -7.60
C HIS A 235 -8.01 -2.71 -8.88
N TYR A 236 -8.13 -3.60 -9.87
CA TYR A 236 -8.68 -3.28 -11.17
C TYR A 236 -10.10 -3.80 -11.29
N TYR A 237 -11.06 -2.91 -11.57
CA TYR A 237 -12.47 -3.21 -11.72
C TYR A 237 -12.90 -2.82 -13.13
N ALA A 238 -13.32 -3.78 -13.94
CA ALA A 238 -13.62 -3.55 -15.35
C ALA A 238 -14.98 -4.09 -15.77
N HIS A 239 -15.35 -3.76 -17.00
CA HIS A 239 -16.62 -4.07 -17.66
C HIS A 239 -17.83 -3.42 -17.00
N LEU A 240 -17.62 -2.31 -16.29
CA LEU A 240 -18.70 -1.59 -15.62
C LEU A 240 -19.71 -1.04 -16.63
N SER A 241 -20.99 -0.97 -16.24
CA SER A 241 -22.01 -0.30 -17.03
C SER A 241 -21.95 1.22 -16.82
N SER A 242 -21.64 1.64 -15.59
CA SER A 242 -21.50 3.02 -15.16
C SER A 242 -20.69 3.08 -13.87
N PHE A 243 -20.18 4.28 -13.57
CA PHE A 243 -19.55 4.59 -12.30
C PHE A 243 -20.57 5.11 -11.29
N HIS A 244 -20.24 5.08 -10.00
CA HIS A 244 -20.99 5.83 -9.01
C HIS A 244 -20.85 7.34 -9.32
N PRO A 245 -21.94 8.13 -9.36
CA PRO A 245 -21.94 9.49 -9.90
C PRO A 245 -21.06 10.47 -9.12
N ASP A 246 -20.84 10.23 -7.83
CA ASP A 246 -20.10 11.13 -6.95
C ASP A 246 -18.60 10.81 -6.86
N LEU A 247 -18.09 9.89 -7.69
CA LEU A 247 -16.68 9.50 -7.66
C LEU A 247 -15.88 10.16 -8.78
N ALA A 248 -14.65 10.53 -8.45
CA ALA A 248 -13.65 11.06 -9.36
C ALA A 248 -12.25 10.46 -9.06
N ILE A 249 -11.33 10.64 -10.00
CA ILE A 249 -9.91 10.33 -9.78
C ILE A 249 -9.38 11.18 -8.62
N GLY A 250 -8.64 10.55 -7.71
CA GLY A 250 -8.12 11.15 -6.48
C GLY A 250 -8.99 10.92 -5.24
N ASP A 251 -10.23 10.44 -5.40
CA ASP A 251 -11.09 10.17 -4.25
C ASP A 251 -10.57 8.97 -3.44
N ILE A 252 -10.65 9.11 -2.10
CA ILE A 252 -10.36 8.02 -1.16
C ILE A 252 -11.64 7.26 -0.87
N VAL A 253 -11.64 5.96 -1.14
CA VAL A 253 -12.73 5.03 -0.86
C VAL A 253 -12.39 4.10 0.32
N GLU A 254 -13.42 3.47 0.87
CA GLU A 254 -13.32 2.45 1.93
C GLU A 254 -13.90 1.11 1.46
N PRO A 255 -13.54 -0.02 2.10
CA PRO A 255 -14.12 -1.31 1.77
C PRO A 255 -15.64 -1.30 1.85
N GLY A 256 -16.33 -1.80 0.83
CA GLY A 256 -17.79 -1.83 0.78
C GLY A 256 -18.43 -0.61 0.11
N ALA A 257 -17.70 0.49 -0.08
CA ALA A 257 -18.21 1.66 -0.80
C ALA A 257 -18.58 1.27 -2.25
N ILE A 258 -19.75 1.70 -2.72
CA ILE A 258 -20.19 1.44 -4.10
C ILE A 258 -19.38 2.31 -5.06
N ILE A 259 -18.64 1.68 -5.96
CA ILE A 259 -17.77 2.37 -6.93
C ILE A 259 -18.35 2.42 -8.34
N GLY A 260 -19.33 1.57 -8.62
CA GLY A 260 -20.00 1.50 -9.91
C GLY A 260 -20.90 0.29 -9.97
N TYR A 261 -21.23 -0.12 -11.20
CA TYR A 261 -22.23 -1.15 -11.43
C TYR A 261 -21.77 -2.12 -12.51
N VAL A 262 -22.05 -3.41 -12.30
CA VAL A 262 -21.74 -4.48 -13.26
C VAL A 262 -22.35 -4.18 -14.63
N GLY A 263 -21.58 -4.45 -15.68
CA GLY A 263 -22.00 -4.29 -17.06
C GLY A 263 -21.39 -5.34 -17.97
N SER A 264 -21.31 -5.02 -19.26
CA SER A 264 -20.53 -5.78 -20.25
C SER A 264 -19.80 -4.85 -21.23
N SER A 265 -19.31 -3.72 -20.71
CA SER A 265 -18.61 -2.74 -21.53
C SER A 265 -17.20 -3.22 -21.90
N GLY A 266 -16.78 -2.93 -23.13
CA GLY A 266 -15.42 -3.22 -23.61
C GLY A 266 -15.37 -3.97 -24.95
N TYR A 267 -14.18 -4.45 -25.29
CA TYR A 267 -13.81 -5.09 -26.56
C TYR A 267 -14.10 -4.23 -27.78
N GLY A 268 -13.75 -2.95 -27.73
CA GLY A 268 -13.90 -2.02 -28.85
C GLY A 268 -13.77 -0.55 -28.47
N LYS A 269 -14.24 0.32 -29.37
CA LYS A 269 -14.30 1.77 -29.17
C LYS A 269 -15.16 2.15 -27.96
N GLU A 270 -14.95 3.35 -27.45
CA GLU A 270 -15.70 3.90 -26.31
C GLU A 270 -17.22 3.71 -26.43
N GLY A 271 -17.84 3.23 -25.34
CA GLY A 271 -19.26 2.91 -25.27
C GLY A 271 -19.67 1.54 -25.80
N THR A 272 -18.73 0.73 -26.33
CA THR A 272 -19.04 -0.65 -26.77
C THR A 272 -19.57 -1.49 -25.62
N SER A 273 -20.69 -2.18 -25.79
CA SER A 273 -21.28 -3.09 -24.78
C SER A 273 -21.98 -4.27 -25.43
N GLY A 274 -22.27 -5.32 -24.64
CA GLY A 274 -23.06 -6.47 -25.08
C GLY A 274 -22.28 -7.55 -25.85
N LYS A 275 -20.95 -7.46 -25.90
CA LYS A 275 -20.09 -8.44 -26.60
C LYS A 275 -19.86 -9.73 -25.82
N PHE A 276 -20.23 -9.76 -24.55
CA PHE A 276 -20.06 -10.89 -23.64
C PHE A 276 -21.09 -10.79 -22.50
N PRO A 277 -21.35 -11.88 -21.76
CA PRO A 277 -22.27 -11.85 -20.62
C PRO A 277 -21.84 -10.83 -19.56
N PRO A 278 -22.79 -10.21 -18.82
CA PRO A 278 -22.44 -9.23 -17.80
C PRO A 278 -21.64 -9.86 -16.66
N HIS A 279 -20.54 -9.21 -16.31
CA HIS A 279 -19.65 -9.62 -15.22
C HIS A 279 -18.79 -8.44 -14.76
N LEU A 280 -18.30 -8.52 -13.54
CA LEU A 280 -17.17 -7.73 -13.07
C LEU A 280 -15.89 -8.51 -13.38
N HIS A 281 -15.00 -7.93 -14.18
CA HIS A 281 -13.62 -8.41 -14.21
C HIS A 281 -12.84 -7.74 -13.09
N TYR A 282 -12.31 -8.54 -12.17
CA TYR A 282 -11.52 -8.07 -11.04
C TYR A 282 -10.07 -8.56 -11.14
N GLY A 283 -9.13 -7.63 -11.18
CA GLY A 283 -7.68 -7.89 -11.24
C GLY A 283 -6.95 -7.33 -10.03
N MET A 284 -5.81 -7.93 -9.69
CA MET A 284 -4.93 -7.45 -8.62
C MET A 284 -3.49 -7.39 -9.13
N TYR A 285 -2.85 -6.25 -8.90
CA TYR A 285 -1.47 -5.99 -9.31
C TYR A 285 -0.70 -5.39 -8.14
N LYS A 286 0.60 -5.64 -8.07
CA LYS A 286 1.45 -5.14 -6.98
C LYS A 286 2.74 -4.58 -7.53
N PHE A 287 3.30 -3.57 -6.86
CA PHE A 287 4.57 -2.94 -7.22
C PHE A 287 5.67 -3.26 -6.19
N ASP A 288 6.88 -3.57 -6.65
CA ASP A 288 8.03 -3.99 -5.80
C ASP A 288 9.13 -2.91 -5.70
N GLY A 289 8.80 -1.68 -6.08
CA GLY A 289 9.77 -0.58 -6.20
C GLY A 289 10.48 -0.55 -7.55
N ARG A 290 10.26 -1.54 -8.44
CA ARG A 290 10.89 -1.62 -9.76
C ARG A 290 9.89 -1.91 -10.87
N ASN A 291 9.01 -2.90 -10.67
CA ASN A 291 8.05 -3.38 -11.66
C ASN A 291 6.70 -3.65 -11.00
N GLU A 292 5.65 -3.55 -11.81
CA GLU A 292 4.31 -4.01 -11.43
C GLU A 292 4.06 -5.42 -11.99
N TRP A 293 3.45 -6.30 -11.20
CA TRP A 293 3.04 -7.64 -11.65
C TRP A 293 1.61 -7.97 -11.23
N ALA A 294 0.92 -8.72 -12.07
CA ALA A 294 -0.40 -9.24 -11.77
C ALA A 294 -0.30 -10.51 -10.90
N PHE A 295 -1.25 -10.72 -9.99
CA PHE A 295 -1.36 -11.96 -9.21
C PHE A 295 -2.81 -12.39 -9.00
N ASP A 296 -3.01 -13.69 -8.73
CA ASP A 296 -4.34 -14.30 -8.70
C ASP A 296 -5.24 -13.71 -7.59
N PRO A 297 -6.36 -13.04 -7.95
CA PRO A 297 -7.28 -12.49 -6.95
C PRO A 297 -8.22 -13.55 -6.35
N PHE A 298 -8.33 -14.75 -6.95
CA PHE A 298 -9.31 -15.75 -6.54
C PHE A 298 -9.19 -16.19 -5.07
N PRO A 299 -7.99 -16.46 -4.51
CA PRO A 299 -7.85 -16.77 -3.09
C PRO A 299 -8.37 -15.67 -2.16
N SER A 300 -8.09 -14.41 -2.50
CA SER A 300 -8.55 -13.25 -1.74
C SER A 300 -10.08 -13.14 -1.78
N LEU A 301 -10.67 -13.31 -2.96
CA LEU A 301 -12.13 -13.29 -3.14
C LEU A 301 -12.83 -14.36 -2.28
N LEU A 302 -12.29 -15.58 -2.20
CA LEU A 302 -12.84 -16.64 -1.34
C LEU A 302 -12.83 -16.25 0.14
N ILE A 303 -11.77 -15.60 0.61
CA ILE A 303 -11.64 -15.16 2.00
C ILE A 303 -12.66 -14.05 2.29
N TRP A 304 -12.71 -13.02 1.44
CA TRP A 304 -13.61 -11.88 1.62
C TRP A 304 -15.08 -12.27 1.51
N GLU A 305 -15.43 -13.19 0.62
CA GLU A 305 -16.80 -13.73 0.52
C GLU A 305 -17.20 -14.45 1.82
N ARG A 306 -16.32 -15.29 2.37
CA ARG A 306 -16.58 -16.00 3.64
C ARG A 306 -16.73 -15.04 4.80
N GLN A 307 -15.92 -13.99 4.85
CA GLN A 307 -16.01 -12.95 5.89
C GLN A 307 -17.33 -12.19 5.77
N ALA A 308 -17.70 -11.75 4.57
CA ALA A 308 -18.97 -11.06 4.32
C ALA A 308 -20.19 -11.91 4.72
N LYS A 309 -20.16 -13.24 4.47
CA LYS A 309 -21.23 -14.16 4.87
C LYS A 309 -21.33 -14.39 6.38
N LYS A 310 -20.27 -14.19 7.14
CA LYS A 310 -20.26 -14.35 8.61
C LYS A 310 -20.74 -13.11 9.34
N GLY A 311 -20.57 -11.93 8.75
CA GLY A 311 -21.00 -10.65 9.32
C GLY A 311 -22.46 -10.29 9.07
N ASN A 312 -23.18 -11.11 8.27
CA ASN A 312 -24.61 -11.00 7.98
C ASN A 312 -25.42 -12.01 8.79
#